data_AF-A0A4Y2F6Z0-F1
#
_entry.id   AF-A0A4Y2F6Z0-F1
#
_cell.length_a   1.000
_cell.length_b   1.000
_cell.length_c   1.000
_cell.angle_alpha   90.00
_cell.angle_beta   90.00
_cell.angle_gamma   90.00
#
_symmetry.space_group_name_H-M   'P 1'
#
loop_
_entity.id
_entity.type
_entity.pdbx_description
1 polymer ?
#
loop_
_entity_poly.entity_id
_entity_poly.type
_entity_poly.pdbx_seq_one_letter_code
_entity_poly.pdbx_strand_id
1 'polypeptide(L)'
;MDFKSTLAYVFANVLSFLLRCSLVYQKRNIRRLVAALNQKKFQLEHRIEEKRIRFSYLILLLIIILPVLLATLYTILSLHEVAELFTYGFEVTTESGQIFVCFFGSYTYYVVFIEYPCIIALSMCLIINRCGILLHQFNLNLKSMKLYDFPIKITALLKDYDLIFDTVRLLKTTLSTPLFFIFLSSFLHLYLTMYNILREYVEPYYMVELIANTCTGLSILISLTLLSSRISEQLHEIRMTSQKLTNLISQHNLRTFCGKRTLFLLERIEARHVIHLSACGMFDLKRSFLLSAFGFLFTYGLLVVNLY
;
A
#
# COMPACT_ATOMS: atom_id res chain seq x y z
N MET A 1 29.45 4.73 -14.68
CA MET A 1 28.25 3.95 -14.31
C MET A 1 28.41 2.52 -14.79
N ASP A 2 28.25 1.53 -13.91
CA ASP A 2 28.34 0.11 -14.29
C ASP A 2 27.11 -0.35 -15.08
N PHE A 3 27.32 -1.20 -16.10
CA PHE A 3 26.28 -1.79 -16.94
C PHE A 3 25.13 -2.43 -16.14
N LYS A 4 25.45 -3.04 -14.99
CA LYS A 4 24.47 -3.66 -14.07
C LYS A 4 23.53 -2.62 -13.45
N SER A 5 24.06 -1.46 -13.06
CA SER A 5 23.27 -0.38 -12.47
C SER A 5 22.34 0.25 -13.52
N THR A 6 22.85 0.50 -14.74
CA THR A 6 22.03 1.02 -15.85
C THR A 6 20.89 0.06 -16.21
N LEU A 7 21.14 -1.25 -16.23
CA LEU A 7 20.11 -2.26 -16.50
C LEU A 7 19.03 -2.27 -15.40
N ALA A 8 19.42 -2.11 -14.13
CA ALA A 8 18.48 -1.99 -13.01
C ALA A 8 17.60 -0.73 -13.13
N TYR A 9 18.16 0.42 -13.53
CA TYR A 9 17.39 1.65 -13.79
C TYR A 9 16.41 1.48 -14.94
N VAL A 10 16.83 0.86 -16.05
CA VAL A 10 15.92 0.54 -17.18
C VAL A 10 14.79 -0.36 -16.70
N PHE A 11 15.11 -1.39 -15.92
CA PHE A 11 14.11 -2.32 -15.39
C PHE A 11 13.12 -1.63 -14.44
N ALA A 12 13.59 -0.74 -13.56
CA ALA A 12 12.74 0.06 -12.69
C ALA A 12 11.79 0.98 -13.49
N ASN A 13 12.28 1.60 -14.56
CA ASN A 13 11.44 2.41 -15.47
C ASN A 13 10.35 1.58 -16.16
N VAL A 14 10.71 0.40 -16.69
CA VAL A 14 9.73 -0.53 -17.28
C VAL A 14 8.67 -0.90 -16.25
N LEU A 15 9.07 -1.14 -15.00
CA LEU A 15 8.15 -1.49 -13.93
C LEU A 15 7.20 -0.36 -13.56
N SER A 16 7.71 0.87 -13.46
CA SER A 16 6.89 2.08 -13.26
C SER A 16 5.89 2.29 -14.40
N PHE A 17 6.30 2.02 -15.64
CA PHE A 17 5.40 2.05 -16.80
C PHE A 17 4.31 0.97 -16.72
N LEU A 18 4.69 -0.27 -16.38
CA LEU A 18 3.73 -1.37 -16.20
C LEU A 18 2.75 -1.10 -15.05
N LEU A 19 3.21 -0.48 -13.95
CA LEU A 19 2.36 -0.03 -12.86
C LEU A 19 1.31 0.97 -13.36
N ARG A 20 1.73 1.96 -14.15
CA ARG A 20 0.82 2.94 -14.76
C ARG A 20 -0.20 2.26 -15.68
N CYS A 21 0.24 1.37 -16.56
CA CYS A 21 -0.65 0.60 -17.44
C CYS A 21 -1.67 -0.22 -16.63
N SER A 22 -1.23 -0.89 -15.57
CA SER A 22 -2.10 -1.65 -14.67
C SER A 22 -3.16 -0.76 -14.03
N LEU A 23 -2.80 0.42 -13.55
CA LEU A 23 -3.75 1.37 -12.95
C LEU A 23 -4.76 1.89 -13.97
N VAL A 24 -4.31 2.21 -15.20
CA VAL A 24 -5.19 2.65 -16.28
C VAL A 24 -6.17 1.56 -16.66
N TYR A 25 -5.70 0.31 -16.79
CA TYR A 25 -6.55 -0.85 -17.07
C TYR A 25 -7.62 -1.04 -15.98
N GLN A 26 -7.24 -0.84 -14.72
CA GLN A 26 -8.14 -1.01 -13.58
C GLN A 26 -8.99 0.22 -13.22
N LYS A 27 -8.83 1.34 -13.93
CA LYS A 27 -9.53 2.61 -13.66
C LYS A 27 -11.04 2.44 -13.52
N ARG A 28 -11.67 1.57 -14.33
CA ARG A 28 -13.11 1.30 -14.25
C ARG A 28 -13.50 0.60 -12.94
N ASN A 29 -12.70 -0.36 -12.49
CA ASN A 29 -12.93 -1.10 -11.26
C ASN A 29 -12.64 -0.24 -10.03
N ILE A 30 -11.59 0.60 -10.08
CA ILE A 30 -11.31 1.59 -9.02
C ILE A 30 -12.48 2.56 -8.89
N ARG A 31 -13.03 3.07 -10.00
CA ARG A 31 -14.21 3.96 -9.95
C ARG A 31 -15.42 3.27 -9.31
N ARG A 32 -15.69 2.01 -9.66
CA ARG A 32 -16.77 1.21 -9.05
C ARG A 32 -16.55 1.02 -7.55
N LEU A 33 -15.32 0.72 -7.15
CA LEU A 33 -14.95 0.55 -5.75
C LEU A 33 -15.12 1.86 -4.96
N VAL A 34 -14.64 2.98 -5.49
CA VAL A 34 -14.78 4.30 -4.87
C VAL A 34 -16.27 4.68 -4.76
N ALA A 35 -17.08 4.39 -5.77
CA ALA A 35 -18.52 4.62 -5.71
C ALA A 35 -19.20 3.77 -4.61
N ALA A 36 -18.86 2.49 -4.51
CA ALA A 36 -19.38 1.60 -3.45
C ALA A 36 -18.98 2.10 -2.05
N LEU A 37 -17.73 2.55 -1.88
CA LEU A 37 -17.25 3.14 -0.62
C LEU A 37 -17.94 4.46 -0.29
N ASN A 38 -18.16 5.33 -1.28
CA ASN A 38 -18.81 6.62 -1.08
C ASN A 38 -20.30 6.48 -0.75
N GLN A 39 -20.99 5.48 -1.29
CA GLN A 39 -22.40 5.22 -0.95
C GLN A 39 -22.57 4.88 0.54
N LYS A 40 -21.58 4.23 1.14
CA LYS A 40 -21.55 3.89 2.58
C LYS A 40 -21.01 5.02 3.47
N LYS A 41 -20.43 6.07 2.91
CA LYS A 41 -19.91 7.24 3.65
C LYS A 41 -20.97 7.92 4.51
N PHE A 42 -22.23 7.91 4.07
CA PHE A 42 -23.35 8.50 4.80
C PHE A 42 -23.69 7.83 6.14
N GLN A 43 -23.14 6.64 6.43
CA GLN A 43 -23.37 5.92 7.68
C GLN A 43 -22.21 6.02 8.68
N LEU A 44 -21.07 6.62 8.29
CA LEU A 44 -19.91 6.77 9.17
C LEU A 44 -19.98 8.07 9.98
N GLU A 45 -19.85 7.97 11.31
CA GLU A 45 -19.74 9.12 12.22
C GLU A 45 -18.67 10.12 11.76
N HIS A 46 -19.11 11.35 11.50
CA HIS A 46 -18.40 12.46 10.88
C HIS A 46 -17.11 12.91 11.62
N ARG A 47 -16.92 12.51 12.89
CA ARG A 47 -15.85 13.04 13.76
C ARG A 47 -14.47 12.38 13.59
N ILE A 48 -14.40 11.12 13.17
CA ILE A 48 -13.11 10.40 13.00
C ILE A 48 -12.49 10.71 11.62
N GLU A 49 -13.30 11.11 10.64
CA GLU A 49 -12.83 11.38 9.28
C GLU A 49 -12.02 12.68 9.17
N GLU A 50 -12.39 13.76 9.86
CA GLU A 50 -11.75 15.08 9.67
C GLU A 50 -10.25 15.10 10.02
N LYS A 51 -9.85 14.53 11.16
CA LYS A 51 -8.44 14.50 11.58
C LYS A 51 -7.58 13.65 10.62
N ARG A 52 -8.13 12.54 10.11
CA ARG A 52 -7.41 11.64 9.18
C ARG A 52 -7.32 12.21 7.78
N ILE A 53 -8.35 12.90 7.32
CA ILE A 53 -8.32 13.62 6.03
C ILE A 53 -7.23 14.69 6.07
N ARG A 54 -7.16 15.48 7.14
CA ARG A 54 -6.07 16.47 7.34
C ARG A 54 -4.69 15.83 7.32
N PHE A 55 -4.49 14.72 8.03
CA PHE A 55 -3.21 14.01 8.04
C PHE A 55 -2.81 13.48 6.65
N SER A 56 -3.78 12.98 5.87
CA SER A 56 -3.52 12.50 4.50
C SER A 56 -3.12 13.63 3.56
N TYR A 57 -3.72 14.82 3.71
CA TYR A 57 -3.32 16.02 2.95
C TYR A 57 -1.92 16.50 3.34
N LEU A 58 -1.55 16.44 4.62
CA LEU A 58 -0.19 16.78 5.06
C LEU A 58 0.85 15.82 4.45
N ILE A 59 0.56 14.52 4.41
CA ILE A 59 1.44 13.54 3.74
C ILE A 59 1.53 13.85 2.24
N LEU A 60 0.42 14.14 1.58
CA LEU A 60 0.43 14.48 0.15
C LEU A 60 1.26 15.74 -0.12
N LEU A 61 1.11 16.77 0.70
CA LEU A 61 1.93 17.99 0.62
C LEU A 61 3.41 17.67 0.78
N LEU A 62 3.77 16.82 1.75
CA LEU A 62 5.15 16.38 1.97
C LEU A 62 5.70 15.63 0.75
N ILE A 63 4.92 14.74 0.14
CA ILE A 63 5.31 13.99 -1.06
C ILE A 63 5.57 14.93 -2.25
N ILE A 64 4.82 16.01 -2.39
CA ILE A 64 4.98 16.98 -3.50
C ILE A 64 6.19 17.90 -3.26
N ILE A 65 6.45 18.28 -2.00
CA ILE A 65 7.57 19.18 -1.67
C ILE A 65 8.92 18.43 -1.67
N LEU A 66 8.93 17.15 -1.29
CA LEU A 66 10.14 16.35 -1.14
C LEU A 66 11.03 16.27 -2.40
N PRO A 67 10.51 16.04 -3.63
CA PRO A 67 11.30 16.03 -4.86
C PRO A 67 12.02 17.34 -5.12
N VAL A 68 11.40 18.48 -4.81
CA VAL A 68 12.01 19.81 -4.99
C VAL A 68 13.18 19.98 -4.02
N LEU A 69 12.99 19.62 -2.75
CA LEU A 69 14.05 19.68 -1.74
C LEU A 69 15.22 18.75 -2.10
N LEU A 70 14.93 17.52 -2.52
CA LEU A 70 15.95 16.57 -2.93
C LEU A 70 16.70 17.02 -4.17
N ALA A 71 16.01 17.57 -5.18
CA ALA A 71 16.64 18.12 -6.37
C ALA A 71 17.57 19.29 -6.02
N THR A 72 17.14 20.23 -5.17
CA THR A 72 18.01 21.32 -4.71
C THR A 72 19.25 20.81 -3.98
N LEU A 73 19.08 19.86 -3.05
CA LEU A 73 20.20 19.28 -2.31
C LEU A 73 21.18 18.54 -3.23
N TYR A 74 20.65 17.78 -4.19
CA TYR A 74 21.43 17.05 -5.19
C TYR A 74 22.25 18.03 -6.04
N THR A 75 21.64 19.12 -6.52
CA THR A 75 22.37 20.12 -7.32
C THR A 75 23.46 20.85 -6.55
N ILE A 76 23.26 21.12 -5.26
CA ILE A 76 24.26 21.77 -4.41
C ILE A 76 25.46 20.84 -4.16
N LEU A 77 25.20 19.54 -3.99
CA LEU A 77 26.24 18.54 -3.71
C LEU A 77 27.00 18.09 -4.97
N SER A 78 26.36 18.11 -6.13
CA SER A 78 26.85 17.56 -7.40
C SER A 78 27.75 18.53 -8.19
N LEU A 79 28.17 19.65 -7.61
CA LEU A 79 28.27 20.96 -8.28
C LEU A 79 28.95 21.01 -9.67
N HIS A 80 29.78 20.06 -10.10
CA HIS A 80 30.33 19.98 -11.48
C HIS A 80 30.40 18.58 -12.15
N GLU A 81 30.14 17.46 -11.47
CA GLU A 81 30.48 16.11 -11.99
C GLU A 81 29.36 15.39 -12.78
N VAL A 82 28.10 15.76 -12.59
CA VAL A 82 26.94 14.99 -13.10
C VAL A 82 26.19 15.69 -14.24
N ALA A 83 26.65 16.87 -14.66
CA ALA A 83 26.02 17.61 -15.76
C ALA A 83 26.02 16.79 -17.07
N GLU A 84 27.13 16.07 -17.34
CA GLU A 84 27.27 15.20 -18.51
C GLU A 84 26.25 14.05 -18.56
N LEU A 85 25.81 13.56 -17.39
CA LEU A 85 24.86 12.46 -17.28
C LEU A 85 23.47 12.87 -17.78
N PHE A 86 23.08 14.12 -17.55
CA PHE A 86 21.78 14.66 -17.96
C PHE A 86 21.80 15.30 -19.34
N THR A 87 22.96 15.77 -19.80
CA THR A 87 23.11 16.34 -21.15
C THR A 87 23.40 15.29 -22.23
N TYR A 88 23.47 13.99 -21.88
CA TYR A 88 23.81 12.91 -22.81
C TYR A 88 25.13 13.18 -23.56
N GLY A 89 26.12 13.75 -22.86
CA GLY A 89 27.42 14.11 -23.44
C GLY A 89 27.45 15.43 -24.22
N PHE A 90 26.40 16.25 -24.15
CA PHE A 90 26.44 17.61 -24.69
C PHE A 90 27.11 18.56 -23.69
N GLU A 91 28.25 19.15 -24.07
CA GLU A 91 28.97 20.11 -23.22
C GLU A 91 28.21 21.43 -23.14
N VAL A 92 27.57 21.69 -21.99
CA VAL A 92 27.00 22.99 -21.68
C VAL A 92 28.11 23.85 -21.09
N THR A 93 28.56 24.85 -21.84
CA THR A 93 29.74 25.67 -21.50
C THR A 93 29.48 26.75 -20.44
N THR A 94 28.21 27.04 -20.12
CA THR A 94 27.83 28.04 -19.11
C THR A 94 27.52 27.40 -17.76
N GLU A 95 28.18 27.87 -16.69
CA GLU A 95 27.96 27.39 -15.31
C GLU A 95 26.49 27.47 -14.88
N SER A 96 25.80 28.55 -15.24
CA SER A 96 24.37 28.73 -14.97
C SER A 96 23.49 27.73 -15.74
N GLY A 97 23.90 27.34 -16.95
CA GLY A 97 23.23 26.32 -17.74
C GLY A 97 23.40 24.92 -17.15
N GLN A 98 24.60 24.58 -16.66
CA GLN A 98 24.87 23.30 -16.01
C GLN A 98 24.03 23.12 -14.75
N ILE A 99 23.96 24.14 -13.89
CA ILE A 99 23.12 24.11 -12.67
C ILE A 99 21.65 23.88 -13.02
N PHE A 100 21.15 24.57 -14.05
CA PHE A 100 19.75 24.44 -14.49
C PHE A 100 19.45 23.03 -15.01
N VAL A 101 20.32 22.47 -15.86
CA VAL A 101 20.14 21.12 -16.40
C VAL A 101 20.21 20.07 -15.28
N CYS A 102 21.16 20.18 -14.35
CA CYS A 102 21.25 19.30 -13.19
C CYS A 102 19.99 19.39 -12.31
N PHE A 103 19.44 20.59 -12.11
CA PHE A 103 18.21 20.77 -11.33
C PHE A 103 17.01 20.10 -12.00
N PHE A 104 16.77 20.39 -13.28
CA PHE A 104 15.63 19.81 -14.00
C PHE A 104 15.75 18.31 -14.20
N GLY A 105 16.96 17.81 -14.45
CA GLY A 105 17.27 16.38 -14.55
C GLY A 105 16.98 15.64 -13.25
N SER A 106 17.58 16.11 -12.14
CA SER A 106 17.36 15.52 -10.81
C SER A 106 15.91 15.66 -10.34
N TYR A 107 15.25 16.79 -10.60
CA TYR A 107 13.84 16.98 -10.30
C TYR A 107 12.98 15.96 -11.06
N THR A 108 13.17 15.83 -12.37
CA THR A 108 12.41 14.87 -13.19
C THR A 108 12.62 13.44 -12.71
N TYR A 109 13.86 13.10 -12.35
CA TYR A 109 14.20 11.82 -11.73
C TYR A 109 13.40 11.59 -10.43
N TYR A 110 13.46 12.51 -9.47
CA TYR A 110 12.74 12.35 -8.20
C TYR A 110 11.21 12.35 -8.36
N VAL A 111 10.66 13.08 -9.32
CA VAL A 111 9.22 13.01 -9.63
C VAL A 111 8.82 11.61 -10.09
N VAL A 112 9.60 10.99 -10.98
CA VAL A 112 9.28 9.67 -11.54
C VAL A 112 9.48 8.56 -10.52
N PHE A 113 10.56 8.60 -9.73
CA PHE A 113 10.93 7.51 -8.83
C PHE A 113 10.41 7.65 -7.39
N ILE A 114 10.15 8.88 -6.92
CA ILE A 114 9.68 9.12 -5.55
C ILE A 114 8.22 9.56 -5.56
N GLU A 115 7.91 10.69 -6.22
CA GLU A 115 6.60 11.31 -6.13
C GLU A 115 5.51 10.37 -6.66
N TYR A 116 5.69 9.84 -7.87
CA TYR A 116 4.67 9.04 -8.54
C TYR A 116 4.35 7.73 -7.80
N PRO A 117 5.32 6.88 -7.40
CA PRO A 117 5.04 5.68 -6.62
C PRO A 117 4.46 6.00 -5.24
N CYS A 118 4.88 7.08 -4.59
CA CYS A 118 4.36 7.49 -3.29
C CYS A 118 2.90 7.95 -3.37
N ILE A 119 2.52 8.72 -4.40
CA ILE A 119 1.12 9.12 -4.63
C ILE A 119 0.26 7.87 -4.88
N ILE A 120 0.74 6.93 -5.69
CA ILE A 120 0.03 5.66 -5.93
C ILE A 120 -0.12 4.90 -4.61
N ALA A 121 0.98 4.67 -3.88
CA ALA A 121 0.95 3.96 -2.61
C ALA A 121 -0.04 4.61 -1.62
N LEU A 122 0.00 5.94 -1.49
CA LEU A 122 -0.92 6.69 -0.64
C LEU A 122 -2.38 6.50 -1.06
N SER A 123 -2.66 6.57 -2.37
CA SER A 123 -4.01 6.34 -2.89
C SER A 123 -4.53 4.94 -2.57
N MET A 124 -3.69 3.91 -2.72
CA MET A 124 -4.02 2.53 -2.37
C MET A 124 -4.22 2.38 -0.86
N CYS A 125 -3.33 2.94 -0.05
CA CYS A 125 -3.43 2.97 1.41
C CYS A 125 -4.75 3.59 1.87
N LEU A 126 -5.20 4.68 1.24
CA LEU A 126 -6.48 5.33 1.58
C LEU A 126 -7.67 4.42 1.28
N ILE A 127 -7.68 3.75 0.12
CA ILE A 127 -8.76 2.83 -0.26
C ILE A 127 -8.79 1.63 0.70
N ILE A 128 -7.64 1.01 0.95
CA ILE A 128 -7.49 -0.13 1.87
C ILE A 128 -7.93 0.25 3.28
N ASN A 129 -7.46 1.39 3.78
CA ASN A 129 -7.82 1.87 5.11
C ASN A 129 -9.34 2.14 5.23
N ARG A 130 -9.97 2.72 4.20
CA ARG A 130 -11.44 2.93 4.20
C ARG A 130 -12.20 1.61 4.28
N CYS A 131 -11.80 0.60 3.50
CA CYS A 131 -12.37 -0.75 3.61
C CYS A 131 -12.19 -1.33 5.02
N GLY A 132 -11.02 -1.13 5.63
CA GLY A 132 -10.77 -1.58 7.00
C GLY A 132 -11.62 -0.86 8.06
N ILE A 133 -11.91 0.43 7.89
CA ILE A 133 -12.81 1.15 8.81
C ILE A 133 -14.24 0.59 8.71
N LEU A 134 -14.73 0.34 7.49
CA LEU A 134 -16.05 -0.26 7.27
C LEU A 134 -16.19 -1.62 7.95
N LEU A 135 -15.18 -2.48 7.82
CA LEU A 135 -15.14 -3.78 8.51
C LEU A 135 -15.12 -3.63 10.03
N HIS A 136 -14.32 -2.70 10.55
CA HIS A 136 -14.25 -2.46 11.99
C HIS A 136 -15.59 -2.00 12.57
N GLN A 137 -16.26 -1.07 11.90
CA GLN A 137 -17.57 -0.59 12.34
C GLN A 137 -18.64 -1.66 12.26
N PHE A 138 -18.61 -2.48 11.20
CA PHE A 138 -19.48 -3.64 11.13
C PHE A 138 -19.25 -4.57 12.33
N ASN A 139 -17.99 -4.84 12.70
CA ASN A 139 -17.68 -5.64 13.88
C ASN A 139 -18.20 -4.99 15.18
N LEU A 140 -18.06 -3.68 15.35
CA LEU A 140 -18.59 -2.95 16.51
C LEU A 140 -20.12 -3.03 16.58
N ASN A 141 -20.80 -2.86 15.45
CA ASN A 141 -22.25 -2.98 15.35
C ASN A 141 -22.74 -4.40 15.66
N LEU A 142 -21.98 -5.41 15.24
CA LEU A 142 -22.26 -6.81 15.58
C LEU A 142 -22.09 -7.06 17.08
N LYS A 143 -21.06 -6.49 17.71
CA LYS A 143 -20.77 -6.63 19.16
C LYS A 143 -21.75 -5.87 20.05
N SER A 144 -22.23 -4.71 19.62
CA SER A 144 -23.16 -3.86 20.41
C SER A 144 -24.61 -4.33 20.34
N MET A 145 -24.91 -5.30 19.46
CA MET A 145 -26.25 -5.80 19.24
C MET A 145 -26.75 -6.62 20.43
N LYS A 146 -27.89 -6.21 21.01
CA LYS A 146 -28.56 -6.98 22.06
C LYS A 146 -29.23 -8.22 21.45
N LEU A 147 -29.19 -9.35 22.16
CA LEU A 147 -29.78 -10.63 21.74
C LEU A 147 -31.29 -10.54 21.41
N TYR A 148 -32.00 -9.57 22.00
CA TYR A 148 -33.43 -9.35 21.76
C TYR A 148 -33.74 -8.70 20.39
N ASP A 149 -32.84 -7.88 19.87
CA ASP A 149 -33.00 -7.15 18.60
C ASP A 149 -32.53 -7.98 17.39
N PHE A 150 -31.83 -9.07 17.66
CA PHE A 150 -31.15 -9.92 16.70
C PHE A 150 -32.08 -10.46 15.59
N PRO A 151 -33.26 -11.06 15.88
CA PRO A 151 -34.11 -11.64 14.85
C PRO A 151 -34.68 -10.64 13.85
N ILE A 152 -34.85 -9.37 14.24
CA ILE A 152 -35.42 -8.32 13.39
C ILE A 152 -34.36 -7.70 12.49
N LYS A 153 -33.15 -7.47 13.03
CA LYS A 153 -32.09 -6.70 12.36
C LYS A 153 -31.06 -7.57 11.62
N ILE A 154 -31.04 -8.89 11.83
CA ILE A 154 -30.02 -9.77 11.23
C ILE A 154 -30.07 -9.83 9.70
N THR A 155 -31.27 -9.69 9.10
CA THR A 155 -31.43 -9.76 7.64
C THR A 155 -30.84 -8.54 6.96
N ALA A 156 -31.03 -7.36 7.54
CA ALA A 156 -30.38 -6.13 7.13
C ALA A 156 -28.85 -6.22 7.33
N LEU A 157 -28.42 -6.73 8.48
CA LEU A 157 -27.00 -6.88 8.81
C LEU A 157 -26.28 -7.86 7.88
N LEU A 158 -26.93 -8.97 7.48
CA LEU A 158 -26.35 -9.89 6.50
C LEU A 158 -26.25 -9.26 5.11
N LYS A 159 -27.27 -8.50 4.67
CA LYS A 159 -27.23 -7.79 3.39
C LYS A 159 -26.08 -6.77 3.37
N ASP A 160 -25.86 -6.08 4.49
CA ASP A 160 -24.72 -5.18 4.66
C ASP A 160 -23.38 -5.92 4.66
N TYR A 161 -23.31 -7.08 5.32
CA TYR A 161 -22.11 -7.91 5.32
C TYR A 161 -21.78 -8.44 3.92
N ASP A 162 -22.77 -8.95 3.18
CA ASP A 162 -22.59 -9.47 1.83
C ASP A 162 -22.05 -8.38 0.91
N LEU A 163 -22.58 -7.15 1.01
CA LEU A 163 -22.10 -6.00 0.25
C LEU A 163 -20.67 -5.59 0.65
N ILE A 164 -20.34 -5.56 1.94
CA ILE A 164 -18.97 -5.28 2.42
C ILE A 164 -18.01 -6.36 1.92
N PHE A 165 -18.40 -7.63 1.99
CA PHE A 165 -17.60 -8.75 1.54
C PHE A 165 -17.34 -8.68 0.03
N ASP A 166 -18.36 -8.38 -0.77
CA ASP A 166 -18.22 -8.18 -2.21
C ASP A 166 -17.32 -6.99 -2.53
N THR A 167 -17.39 -5.91 -1.73
CA THR A 167 -16.50 -4.75 -1.84
C THR A 167 -15.05 -5.14 -1.54
N VAL A 168 -14.80 -5.94 -0.50
CA VAL A 168 -13.44 -6.44 -0.17
C VAL A 168 -12.93 -7.42 -1.24
N ARG A 169 -13.80 -8.23 -1.83
CA ARG A 169 -13.45 -9.11 -2.96
C ARG A 169 -13.09 -8.30 -4.20
N LEU A 170 -13.85 -7.24 -4.50
CA LEU A 170 -13.54 -6.30 -5.58
C LEU A 170 -12.24 -5.55 -5.30
N LEU A 171 -12.00 -5.14 -4.05
CA LEU A 171 -10.76 -4.53 -3.61
C LEU A 171 -9.57 -5.46 -3.88
N LYS A 172 -9.63 -6.73 -3.45
CA LYS A 172 -8.58 -7.72 -3.68
C LYS A 172 -8.27 -7.87 -5.16
N THR A 173 -9.29 -8.15 -5.97
CA THR A 173 -9.13 -8.41 -7.41
C THR A 173 -8.61 -7.19 -8.17
N THR A 174 -9.05 -5.99 -7.78
CA THR A 174 -8.56 -4.75 -8.36
C THR A 174 -7.12 -4.52 -7.90
N LEU A 175 -6.83 -4.46 -6.61
CA LEU A 175 -5.51 -4.07 -6.12
C LEU A 175 -4.40 -5.12 -6.34
N SER A 176 -4.73 -6.36 -6.67
CA SER A 176 -3.74 -7.45 -6.72
C SER A 176 -2.56 -7.19 -7.65
N THR A 177 -2.84 -6.75 -8.88
CA THR A 177 -1.82 -6.45 -9.90
C THR A 177 -0.99 -5.21 -9.58
N PRO A 178 -1.58 -4.03 -9.25
CA PRO A 178 -0.78 -2.86 -8.92
C PRO A 178 0.00 -3.01 -7.61
N LEU A 179 -0.53 -3.77 -6.63
CA LEU A 179 0.24 -4.11 -5.42
C LEU A 179 1.48 -4.94 -5.77
N PHE A 180 1.37 -5.90 -6.70
CA PHE A 180 2.53 -6.67 -7.12
C PHE A 180 3.63 -5.79 -7.74
N PHE A 181 3.27 -4.92 -8.68
CA PHE A 181 4.24 -4.04 -9.32
C PHE A 181 4.88 -3.04 -8.35
N ILE A 182 4.09 -2.45 -7.44
CA ILE A 182 4.65 -1.49 -6.48
C ILE A 182 5.58 -2.17 -5.46
N PHE A 183 5.23 -3.37 -4.99
CA PHE A 183 6.11 -4.13 -4.10
C PHE A 183 7.40 -4.53 -4.81
N LEU A 184 7.30 -5.05 -6.03
CA LEU A 184 8.48 -5.42 -6.82
C LEU A 184 9.39 -4.21 -7.04
N SER A 185 8.82 -3.03 -7.31
CA SER A 185 9.59 -1.77 -7.44
C SER A 185 10.30 -1.42 -6.13
N SER A 186 9.58 -1.47 -5.01
CA SER A 186 10.17 -1.18 -3.70
C SER A 186 11.28 -2.17 -3.33
N PHE A 187 11.12 -3.46 -3.65
CA PHE A 187 12.16 -4.47 -3.41
C PHE A 187 13.41 -4.21 -4.26
N LEU A 188 13.24 -3.86 -5.54
CA LEU A 188 14.37 -3.54 -6.41
C LEU A 188 15.13 -2.32 -5.92
N HIS A 189 14.44 -1.26 -5.50
CA HIS A 189 15.08 -0.08 -4.92
C HIS A 189 15.87 -0.42 -3.66
N LEU A 190 15.30 -1.23 -2.75
CA LEU A 190 16.02 -1.65 -1.54
C LEU A 190 17.22 -2.55 -1.84
N TYR A 191 17.08 -3.46 -2.82
CA TYR A 191 18.17 -4.31 -3.25
C TYR A 191 19.31 -3.49 -3.88
N LEU A 192 18.97 -2.52 -4.75
CA LEU A 192 19.95 -1.62 -5.37
C LEU A 192 20.69 -0.80 -4.31
N THR A 193 19.96 -0.27 -3.32
CA THR A 193 20.60 0.49 -2.25
C THR A 193 21.51 -0.38 -1.39
N MET A 194 21.07 -1.59 -1.01
CA MET A 194 21.93 -2.52 -0.29
C MET A 194 23.20 -2.82 -1.09
N TYR A 195 23.05 -3.15 -2.38
CA TYR A 195 24.18 -3.42 -3.26
C TYR A 195 25.19 -2.26 -3.30
N ASN A 196 24.71 -1.02 -3.42
CA ASN A 196 25.57 0.16 -3.50
C ASN A 196 26.20 0.56 -2.16
N ILE A 197 25.51 0.37 -1.03
CA ILE A 197 26.09 0.63 0.31
C ILE A 197 27.21 -0.37 0.61
N LEU A 198 27.05 -1.61 0.14
CA LEU A 198 27.99 -2.70 0.37
C LEU A 198 29.26 -2.61 -0.49
N ARG A 199 29.22 -1.85 -1.59
CA ARG A 199 30.36 -1.61 -2.48
C ARG A 199 30.99 -0.27 -2.05
N GLU A 200 32.25 -0.30 -1.63
CA GLU A 200 32.97 0.80 -0.96
C GLU A 200 32.78 2.22 -1.54
N TYR A 201 33.02 3.22 -0.66
CA TYR A 201 32.98 4.67 -0.82
C TYR A 201 31.96 5.22 -1.82
N VAL A 202 30.79 5.57 -1.29
CA VAL A 202 29.74 6.25 -2.04
C VAL A 202 29.90 7.76 -1.92
N GLU A 203 29.91 8.45 -3.06
CA GLU A 203 29.99 9.92 -3.10
C GLU A 203 28.78 10.57 -2.41
N PRO A 204 28.95 11.73 -1.73
CA PRO A 204 27.90 12.33 -0.91
C PRO A 204 26.58 12.62 -1.65
N TYR A 205 26.63 12.98 -2.94
CA TYR A 205 25.41 13.24 -3.72
C TYR A 205 24.65 11.93 -4.03
N TYR A 206 25.35 10.81 -4.23
CA TYR A 206 24.75 9.50 -4.45
C TYR A 206 24.16 8.94 -3.15
N MET A 207 24.76 9.23 -1.99
CA MET A 207 24.18 8.89 -0.68
C MET A 207 22.78 9.46 -0.49
N VAL A 208 22.54 10.71 -0.91
CA VAL A 208 21.21 11.34 -0.81
C VAL A 208 20.17 10.54 -1.61
N GLU A 209 20.53 10.12 -2.82
CA GLU A 209 19.66 9.28 -3.66
C GLU A 209 19.37 7.91 -3.01
N LEU A 210 20.40 7.25 -2.48
CA LEU A 210 20.28 5.96 -1.81
C LEU A 210 19.37 6.03 -0.58
N ILE A 211 19.54 7.06 0.25
CA ILE A 211 18.71 7.30 1.43
C ILE A 211 17.26 7.51 1.01
N ALA A 212 17.02 8.38 0.02
CA ALA A 212 15.67 8.67 -0.46
C ALA A 212 14.97 7.41 -1.04
N ASN A 213 15.67 6.62 -1.86
CA ASN A 213 15.17 5.37 -2.42
C ASN A 213 14.88 4.31 -1.34
N THR A 214 15.70 4.26 -0.29
CA THR A 214 15.48 3.35 0.84
C THR A 214 14.26 3.76 1.65
N CYS A 215 14.16 5.03 2.03
CA CYS A 215 13.05 5.54 2.82
C CYS A 215 11.71 5.35 2.10
N THR A 216 11.68 5.62 0.80
CA THR A 216 10.48 5.43 -0.03
C THR A 216 10.11 3.96 -0.18
N GLY A 217 11.08 3.09 -0.52
CA GLY A 217 10.87 1.65 -0.61
C GLY A 217 10.32 1.04 0.69
N LEU A 218 10.94 1.37 1.84
CA LEU A 218 10.50 0.89 3.15
C LEU A 218 9.11 1.41 3.53
N SER A 219 8.86 2.71 3.30
CA SER A 219 7.59 3.34 3.64
C SER A 219 6.43 2.74 2.86
N ILE A 220 6.61 2.46 1.56
CA ILE A 220 5.62 1.77 0.73
C ILE A 220 5.38 0.34 1.23
N LEU A 221 6.46 -0.42 1.46
CA LEU A 221 6.39 -1.82 1.91
C LEU A 221 5.64 -1.95 3.25
N ILE A 222 6.04 -1.16 4.25
CA ILE A 222 5.47 -1.20 5.59
C ILE A 222 4.01 -0.74 5.56
N SER A 223 3.72 0.41 4.95
CA SER A 223 2.38 1.02 4.98
C SER A 223 1.34 0.12 4.31
N LEU A 224 1.64 -0.38 3.11
CA LEU A 224 0.71 -1.22 2.37
C LEU A 224 0.50 -2.57 3.05
N THR A 225 1.57 -3.17 3.58
CA THR A 225 1.46 -4.49 4.23
C THR A 225 0.66 -4.39 5.53
N LEU A 226 0.93 -3.39 6.37
CA LEU A 226 0.19 -3.19 7.64
C LEU A 226 -1.29 -2.89 7.40
N LEU A 227 -1.60 -2.02 6.44
CA LEU A 227 -2.99 -1.70 6.11
C LEU A 227 -3.72 -2.89 5.48
N SER A 228 -3.03 -3.66 4.64
CA SER A 228 -3.61 -4.86 4.02
C SER A 228 -3.85 -5.98 5.04
N SER A 229 -2.93 -6.18 6.00
CA SER A 229 -3.11 -7.19 7.05
C SER A 229 -4.30 -6.87 7.94
N ARG A 230 -4.53 -5.59 8.23
CA ARG A 230 -5.66 -5.11 9.05
C ARG A 230 -7.01 -5.54 8.50
N ILE A 231 -7.21 -5.58 7.19
CA ILE A 231 -8.45 -6.07 6.57
C ILE A 231 -8.68 -7.55 6.89
N SER A 232 -7.63 -8.35 6.77
CA SER A 232 -7.70 -9.79 7.08
C SER A 232 -7.99 -10.03 8.55
N GLU A 233 -7.32 -9.28 9.44
CA GLU A 233 -7.52 -9.32 10.88
C GLU A 233 -8.96 -8.97 11.26
N GLN A 234 -9.54 -7.92 10.66
CA GLN A 234 -10.91 -7.51 10.95
C GLN A 234 -11.94 -8.50 10.43
N LEU A 235 -11.74 -9.09 9.24
CA LEU A 235 -12.58 -10.17 8.75
C LEU A 235 -12.53 -11.39 9.68
N HIS A 236 -11.35 -11.72 10.19
CA HIS A 236 -11.18 -12.79 11.16
C HIS A 236 -11.90 -12.48 12.49
N GLU A 237 -11.80 -11.25 13.00
CA GLU A 237 -12.53 -10.83 14.19
C GLU A 237 -14.06 -10.89 14.02
N ILE A 238 -14.58 -10.53 12.84
CA ILE A 238 -16.01 -10.65 12.54
C ILE A 238 -16.43 -12.11 12.62
N ARG A 239 -15.65 -13.02 12.02
CA ARG A 239 -15.89 -14.47 12.05
C ARG A 239 -15.88 -15.02 13.49
N MET A 240 -14.91 -14.60 14.30
CA MET A 240 -14.84 -15.01 15.71
C MET A 240 -16.02 -14.47 16.53
N THR A 241 -16.46 -13.24 16.22
CA THR A 241 -17.60 -12.61 16.89
C THR A 241 -18.90 -13.32 16.51
N SER A 242 -19.09 -13.68 15.24
CA SER A 242 -20.25 -14.47 14.80
C SER A 242 -20.26 -15.84 15.46
N GLN A 243 -19.13 -16.54 15.50
CA GLN A 243 -19.01 -17.84 16.17
C GLN A 243 -19.35 -17.76 17.66
N LYS A 244 -18.86 -16.73 18.37
CA LYS A 244 -19.18 -16.49 19.78
C LYS A 244 -20.68 -16.29 19.99
N LEU A 245 -21.34 -15.51 19.12
CA LEU A 245 -22.78 -15.29 19.18
C LEU A 245 -23.57 -16.58 18.88
N THR A 246 -23.16 -17.37 17.89
CA THR A 246 -23.74 -18.69 17.60
C THR A 246 -23.71 -19.59 18.83
N ASN A 247 -22.55 -19.66 19.51
CA ASN A 247 -22.36 -20.45 20.72
C ASN A 247 -23.20 -19.96 21.90
N LEU A 248 -23.36 -18.63 22.08
CA LEU A 248 -24.21 -18.09 23.14
C LEU A 248 -25.69 -18.42 22.91
N ILE A 249 -26.17 -18.37 21.66
CA ILE A 249 -27.55 -18.70 21.31
C ILE A 249 -27.82 -20.19 21.51
N SER A 250 -26.85 -21.06 21.21
CA SER A 250 -26.98 -22.51 21.40
C SER A 250 -26.92 -22.90 22.89
N GLN A 251 -26.02 -22.31 23.68
CA GLN A 251 -25.87 -22.61 25.11
C GLN A 251 -27.06 -22.13 25.96
N HIS A 252 -27.65 -20.97 25.64
CA HIS A 252 -28.77 -20.44 26.41
C HIS A 252 -30.15 -20.99 25.99
N ASN A 253 -30.22 -22.01 25.13
CA ASN A 253 -31.47 -22.54 24.55
C ASN A 253 -32.37 -21.45 23.92
N LEU A 254 -31.79 -20.29 23.54
CA LEU A 254 -32.49 -19.17 22.92
C LEU A 254 -32.88 -19.46 21.46
N ARG A 255 -32.72 -20.70 21.00
CA ARG A 255 -33.12 -21.17 19.67
C ARG A 255 -34.58 -20.90 19.35
N THR A 256 -35.46 -20.98 20.35
CA THR A 256 -36.88 -20.65 20.22
C THR A 256 -37.12 -19.15 20.08
N PHE A 257 -36.31 -18.31 20.72
CA PHE A 257 -36.44 -16.86 20.73
C PHE A 257 -35.79 -16.18 19.50
N CYS A 258 -34.56 -16.59 19.14
CA CYS A 258 -33.85 -16.08 17.98
C CYS A 258 -34.34 -16.73 16.67
N GLY A 259 -34.94 -17.92 16.73
CA GLY A 259 -35.44 -18.67 15.57
C GLY A 259 -34.32 -19.34 14.75
N LYS A 260 -34.63 -20.46 14.08
CA LYS A 260 -33.65 -21.22 13.26
C LYS A 260 -33.02 -20.39 12.13
N ARG A 261 -33.74 -19.38 11.63
CA ARG A 261 -33.28 -18.52 10.53
C ARG A 261 -32.11 -17.62 10.94
N THR A 262 -32.09 -17.07 12.16
CA THR A 262 -30.96 -16.22 12.61
C THR A 262 -29.67 -17.02 12.75
N LEU A 263 -29.76 -18.21 13.34
CA LEU A 263 -28.64 -19.15 13.47
C LEU A 263 -28.03 -19.52 12.13
N PHE A 264 -28.88 -19.89 11.15
CA PHE A 264 -28.41 -20.20 9.79
C PHE A 264 -27.66 -19.02 9.14
N LEU A 265 -28.11 -17.78 9.37
CA LEU A 265 -27.43 -16.60 8.81
C LEU A 265 -26.09 -16.32 9.52
N LEU A 266 -25.97 -16.61 10.81
CA LEU A 266 -24.70 -16.50 11.54
C LEU A 266 -23.70 -17.58 11.13
N GLU A 267 -24.16 -18.82 10.98
CA GLU A 267 -23.36 -19.92 10.44
C GLU A 267 -22.88 -19.60 9.02
N ARG A 268 -23.70 -18.90 8.21
CA ARG A 268 -23.29 -18.44 6.88
C ARG A 268 -22.16 -17.40 6.92
N ILE A 269 -22.15 -16.50 7.90
CA ILE A 269 -21.04 -15.54 8.10
C ILE A 269 -19.79 -16.29 8.58
N GLU A 270 -19.95 -17.23 9.49
CA GLU A 270 -18.87 -18.06 10.02
C GLU A 270 -18.21 -18.96 8.95
N ALA A 271 -19.02 -19.48 8.02
CA ALA A 271 -18.57 -20.33 6.93
C ALA A 271 -17.80 -19.57 5.83
N ARG A 272 -17.85 -18.22 5.80
CA ARG A 272 -17.09 -17.45 4.81
C ARG A 272 -15.60 -17.46 5.14
N HIS A 273 -14.78 -17.74 4.14
CA HIS A 273 -13.33 -17.68 4.25
C HIS A 273 -12.85 -16.23 4.43
N VAL A 274 -11.82 -16.07 5.27
CA VAL A 274 -11.13 -14.79 5.47
C VAL A 274 -10.42 -14.43 4.17
N ILE A 275 -10.75 -13.27 3.60
CA ILE A 275 -10.10 -12.76 2.39
C ILE A 275 -8.78 -12.09 2.79
N HIS A 276 -7.67 -12.67 2.35
CA HIS A 276 -6.37 -12.00 2.34
C HIS A 276 -6.18 -11.21 1.06
N LEU A 277 -5.72 -9.96 1.17
CA LEU A 277 -5.19 -9.21 0.04
C LEU A 277 -3.92 -9.91 -0.45
N SER A 278 -3.86 -10.17 -1.75
CA SER A 278 -2.73 -10.85 -2.36
C SER A 278 -2.15 -10.04 -3.51
N ALA A 279 -0.83 -10.06 -3.65
CA ALA A 279 -0.11 -9.48 -4.77
C ALA A 279 -0.01 -10.52 -5.90
N CYS A 280 -0.76 -10.31 -6.98
CA CYS A 280 -0.94 -11.22 -8.13
C CYS A 280 -1.25 -12.70 -7.78
N GLY A 281 -1.78 -12.97 -6.57
CA GLY A 281 -1.96 -14.35 -6.09
C GLY A 281 -0.67 -15.08 -5.66
N MET A 282 0.49 -14.43 -5.75
CA MET A 282 1.78 -15.02 -5.36
C MET A 282 2.05 -14.88 -3.86
N PHE A 283 1.70 -13.73 -3.28
CA PHE A 283 1.99 -13.42 -1.87
C PHE A 283 0.74 -12.90 -1.17
N ASP A 284 0.38 -13.52 -0.05
CA ASP A 284 -0.62 -12.99 0.87
C ASP A 284 0.00 -11.91 1.77
N LEU A 285 -0.61 -10.74 1.81
CA LEU A 285 -0.14 -9.60 2.60
C LEU A 285 -0.50 -9.77 4.07
N LYS A 286 0.33 -10.54 4.76
CA LYS A 286 0.29 -10.76 6.21
C LYS A 286 1.42 -9.98 6.88
N ARG A 287 1.35 -9.70 8.18
CA ARG A 287 2.46 -9.04 8.90
C ARG A 287 3.76 -9.86 8.81
N SER A 288 3.64 -11.19 8.76
CA SER A 288 4.78 -12.10 8.54
C SER A 288 5.50 -11.88 7.21
N PHE A 289 4.81 -11.36 6.18
CA PHE A 289 5.41 -11.03 4.89
C PHE A 289 6.52 -9.99 5.04
N LEU A 290 6.36 -8.98 5.91
CA LEU A 290 7.42 -7.99 6.16
C LEU A 290 8.68 -8.67 6.70
N LEU A 291 8.53 -9.59 7.66
CA LEU A 291 9.67 -10.28 8.24
C LEU A 291 10.39 -11.14 7.20
N SER A 292 9.63 -11.86 6.37
CA SER A 292 10.19 -12.63 5.24
C SER A 292 10.87 -11.74 4.20
N ALA A 293 10.28 -10.57 3.90
CA ALA A 293 10.82 -9.59 2.98
C ALA A 293 12.17 -9.02 3.45
N PHE A 294 12.24 -8.61 4.71
CA PHE A 294 13.47 -8.13 5.33
C PHE A 294 14.52 -9.23 5.44
N GLY A 295 14.10 -10.45 5.81
CA GLY A 295 14.98 -11.62 5.85
C GLY A 295 15.58 -11.91 4.48
N PHE A 296 14.76 -11.91 3.43
CA PHE A 296 15.23 -12.09 2.05
C PHE A 296 16.26 -11.01 1.65
N LEU A 297 15.93 -9.73 1.85
CA LEU A 297 16.85 -8.62 1.53
C LEU A 297 18.18 -8.75 2.27
N PHE A 298 18.14 -9.15 3.55
CA PHE A 298 19.34 -9.31 4.38
C PHE A 298 20.17 -10.52 3.94
N THR A 299 19.56 -11.69 3.75
CA THR A 299 20.26 -12.92 3.34
C THR A 299 20.89 -12.76 1.96
N TYR A 300 20.15 -12.26 0.97
CA TYR A 300 20.70 -12.04 -0.36
C TYR A 300 21.69 -10.88 -0.39
N GLY A 301 21.46 -9.81 0.39
CA GLY A 301 22.41 -8.73 0.58
C GLY A 301 23.77 -9.26 1.08
N LEU A 302 23.77 -10.02 2.18
CA LEU A 302 24.97 -10.66 2.72
C LEU A 302 25.62 -11.66 1.76
N LEU A 303 24.83 -12.43 1.01
CA LEU A 303 25.36 -13.36 0.03
C LEU A 303 26.14 -12.64 -1.06
N VAL A 304 25.66 -11.47 -1.50
CA VAL A 304 26.37 -10.64 -2.47
C VAL A 304 27.68 -10.09 -1.90
N VAL A 305 27.72 -9.69 -0.62
CA VAL A 305 28.96 -9.28 0.05
C VAL A 305 29.97 -10.42 0.11
N ASN A 306 29.52 -11.63 0.43
CA ASN A 306 30.44 -12.76 0.60
C ASN A 306 30.95 -13.34 -0.72
N LEU A 307 30.30 -13.04 -1.84
CA LEU A 307 30.67 -13.52 -3.18
C LEU A 307 31.56 -12.54 -3.96
N TYR A 308 31.75 -11.32 -3.45
CA TYR A 308 32.55 -10.26 -4.06
C TYR A 308 33.67 -9.82 -3.12
#